data_AF-A0A7S2VI86-F1
#
_entry.id   AF-A0A7S2VI86-F1
#
_cell.length_a   1.000
_cell.length_b   1.000
_cell.length_c   1.000
_cell.angle_alpha   90.00
_cell.angle_beta   90.00
_cell.angle_gamma   90.00
#
_symmetry.space_group_name_H-M   'P 1'
#
loop_
_entity.id
_entity.type
_entity.pdbx_description
1 polymer ?
#
loop_
_entity_poly.entity_id
_entity_poly.type
_entity_poly.pdbx_seq_one_letter_code
_entity_poly.pdbx_strand_id
1 'polypeptide(L)'
;DRDSGDRWYEKVPLKEPPPVPSLFDCGPCAGRRYAFWYGGACFLPCFIALCIVLSGVQRLGPEEQLLIVSNGGTGKQVINGPASFFVNPFTDRTVRRSVRMTALQYAKIRDVKSGERRIEEGPAHLFLDAWDELEEVENKIVLKAREYTRLINTYTGAKRVMQGPMRFAPDVFETAPDGIQQAYPMTLQ
;
A
#
# COMPACT_ATOMS: atom_id res chain seq x y z
N ASP A 1 -27.68 105.34 -10.95
CA ASP A 1 -26.73 105.22 -9.83
C ASP A 1 -26.37 103.76 -9.64
N ARG A 2 -25.22 103.28 -10.15
CA ARG A 2 -23.84 103.42 -9.66
C ARG A 2 -23.64 102.89 -8.23
N ASP A 3 -22.58 102.07 -8.11
CA ASP A 3 -21.95 101.47 -6.93
C ASP A 3 -22.68 100.26 -6.32
N SER A 4 -22.14 99.04 -6.36
CA SER A 4 -20.87 98.60 -5.76
C SER A 4 -20.62 97.14 -6.21
N GLY A 5 -19.44 96.68 -6.60
CA GLY A 5 -18.12 97.10 -6.16
C GLY A 5 -17.58 96.12 -5.11
N ASP A 6 -17.05 95.01 -5.62
CA ASP A 6 -15.86 94.31 -5.10
C ASP A 6 -15.96 93.55 -3.77
N ARG A 7 -16.06 92.21 -3.86
CA ARG A 7 -15.37 91.34 -2.90
C ARG A 7 -15.21 89.88 -3.34
N TRP A 8 -13.95 89.43 -3.26
CA TRP A 8 -13.45 88.05 -3.16
C TRP A 8 -13.19 87.27 -4.47
N TYR A 9 -12.02 87.55 -5.07
CA TYR A 9 -11.17 86.47 -5.58
C TYR A 9 -9.82 86.57 -4.85
N GLU A 10 -9.67 85.74 -3.82
CA GLU A 10 -8.40 85.54 -3.14
C GLU A 10 -7.47 84.79 -4.10
N LYS A 11 -6.42 85.49 -4.57
CA LYS A 11 -5.39 84.92 -5.45
C LYS A 11 -4.64 83.85 -4.67
N VAL A 12 -5.01 82.58 -4.90
CA VAL A 12 -4.20 81.43 -4.48
C VAL A 12 -2.90 81.45 -5.32
N PRO A 13 -1.71 81.47 -4.72
CA PRO A 13 -0.47 81.37 -5.48
C PRO A 13 -0.39 80.00 -6.13
N LEU A 14 -0.32 79.97 -7.46
CA LEU A 14 -0.05 78.76 -8.24
C LEU A 14 1.34 78.24 -7.85
N LYS A 15 1.38 77.16 -7.08
CA LYS A 15 2.60 76.42 -6.78
C LYS A 15 3.06 75.75 -8.08
N GLU A 16 4.23 76.13 -8.56
CA GLU A 16 4.84 75.55 -9.75
C GLU A 16 4.91 74.02 -9.61
N PRO A 17 4.48 73.24 -10.62
CA PRO A 17 4.59 71.80 -10.58
C PRO A 17 6.07 71.41 -10.56
N PRO A 18 6.46 70.35 -9.82
CA PRO A 18 7.83 69.87 -9.83
C PRO A 18 8.25 69.49 -11.26
N PRO A 19 9.54 69.67 -11.61
CA PRO A 19 10.04 69.37 -12.94
C PRO A 19 9.74 67.91 -13.31
N VAL A 20 9.02 67.73 -14.42
CA VAL A 20 8.79 66.41 -15.02
C VAL A 20 10.13 65.88 -15.54
N PRO A 21 10.60 64.70 -15.11
CA PRO A 21 11.80 64.11 -15.67
C PRO A 21 11.55 63.76 -17.15
N SER A 22 12.36 64.37 -18.02
CA SER A 22 12.37 64.11 -19.45
C SER A 22 12.69 62.65 -19.74
N LEU A 23 11.84 62.01 -20.53
CA LEU A 23 11.83 60.59 -20.89
C LEU A 23 12.98 60.14 -21.82
N PHE A 24 14.15 60.77 -21.71
CA PHE A 24 15.32 60.49 -22.56
C PHE A 24 16.63 60.57 -21.77
N ASP A 25 16.73 59.83 -20.67
CA ASP A 25 18.02 59.35 -20.18
C ASP A 25 18.23 57.93 -20.71
N CYS A 26 18.79 57.88 -21.92
CA CYS A 26 19.30 56.67 -22.54
C CYS A 26 20.71 56.42 -21.96
N GLY A 27 20.79 55.67 -20.86
CA GLY A 27 22.05 55.08 -20.40
C GLY A 27 22.40 53.86 -21.25
N PRO A 28 23.59 53.79 -21.87
CA PRO A 28 24.03 52.58 -22.53
C PRO A 28 24.54 51.57 -21.48
N CYS A 29 24.55 50.30 -21.87
CA CYS A 29 25.30 49.21 -21.24
C CYS A 29 24.66 48.57 -20.00
N ALA A 30 23.94 47.45 -20.20
CA ALA A 30 24.35 46.13 -19.68
C ALA A 30 23.27 45.07 -19.92
N GLY A 31 23.11 44.67 -21.19
CA GLY A 31 22.51 43.38 -21.52
C GLY A 31 23.43 42.25 -21.04
N ARG A 32 23.33 41.84 -19.77
CA ARG A 32 23.96 40.60 -19.27
C ARG A 32 23.49 40.09 -17.90
N ARG A 33 22.20 40.24 -17.56
CA ARG A 33 21.67 39.70 -16.29
C ARG A 33 20.46 38.77 -16.39
N TYR A 34 19.93 38.53 -17.59
CA TYR A 34 18.80 37.60 -17.79
C TYR A 34 19.20 36.15 -18.08
N ALA A 35 20.50 35.81 -18.07
CA ALA A 35 20.95 34.43 -18.30
C ALA A 35 21.14 33.60 -17.02
N PHE A 36 21.21 34.23 -15.84
CA PHE A 36 21.40 33.52 -14.57
C PHE A 36 20.10 33.16 -13.84
N TRP A 37 18.94 33.61 -14.32
CA TRP A 37 17.66 33.35 -13.68
C TRP A 37 16.94 32.10 -14.21
N TYR A 38 17.20 31.69 -15.45
CA TYR A 38 16.54 30.52 -16.07
C TYR A 38 17.26 29.19 -15.84
N GLY A 39 18.56 29.21 -15.53
CA GLY A 39 19.31 28.01 -15.16
C GLY A 39 18.84 27.45 -13.81
N GLY A 40 18.85 28.25 -12.74
CA GLY A 40 18.44 27.80 -11.40
C GLY A 40 16.93 27.53 -11.26
N ALA A 41 16.08 28.31 -11.94
CA ALA A 41 14.63 28.18 -11.83
C ALA A 41 14.05 26.93 -12.50
N CYS A 42 14.74 26.34 -13.50
CA CYS A 42 14.36 25.04 -14.08
C CYS A 42 15.00 23.85 -13.37
N PHE A 43 16.22 24.01 -12.83
CA PHE A 43 16.91 22.92 -12.15
C PHE A 43 16.16 22.41 -10.92
N LEU A 44 15.62 23.31 -10.10
CA LEU A 44 14.93 22.95 -8.86
C LEU A 44 13.62 22.17 -9.09
N PRO A 45 12.67 22.61 -9.95
CA PRO A 45 11.49 21.80 -10.25
C PRO A 45 11.83 20.51 -11.00
N CYS A 46 12.83 20.50 -11.89
CA CYS A 46 13.27 19.26 -12.54
C CYS A 46 13.88 18.27 -11.54
N PHE A 47 14.64 18.75 -10.56
CA PHE A 47 15.22 17.92 -9.50
C PHE A 47 14.13 17.36 -8.57
N ILE A 48 13.16 18.19 -8.19
CA ILE A 48 12.00 17.74 -7.40
C ILE A 48 11.20 16.70 -8.17
N ALA A 49 10.90 16.95 -9.45
CA ALA A 49 10.20 15.99 -10.30
C ALA A 49 10.98 14.67 -10.43
N LEU A 50 12.31 14.73 -10.59
CA LEU A 50 13.17 13.56 -10.61
C LEU A 50 13.11 12.79 -9.28
N CYS A 51 13.18 13.48 -8.13
CA CYS A 51 13.05 12.85 -6.82
C CYS A 51 11.68 12.17 -6.63
N ILE A 52 10.59 12.78 -7.12
CA ILE A 52 9.24 12.20 -7.09
C ILE A 52 9.15 10.95 -7.97
N VAL A 53 9.74 10.97 -9.16
CA VAL A 53 9.75 9.82 -10.06
C VAL A 53 10.59 8.68 -9.46
N LEU A 54 11.77 8.98 -8.93
CA LEU A 54 12.65 7.97 -8.33
C LEU A 54 12.05 7.35 -7.06
N SER A 55 11.29 8.11 -6.26
CA SER A 55 10.62 7.57 -5.07
C SER A 55 9.43 6.66 -5.38
N GLY A 56 8.88 6.72 -6.60
CA GLY A 56 7.80 5.87 -7.09
C GLY A 56 8.23 4.46 -7.52
N VAL A 57 9.53 4.24 -7.80
CA VAL A 57 10.03 2.96 -8.28
C VAL A 57 10.15 1.97 -7.12
N GLN A 58 9.39 0.88 -7.19
CA GLN A 58 9.49 -0.24 -6.24
C GLN A 58 10.00 -1.49 -6.95
N ARG A 59 10.99 -2.14 -6.33
CA ARG A 59 11.55 -3.41 -6.80
C ARG A 59 11.09 -4.51 -5.85
N LEU A 60 10.37 -5.50 -6.36
CA LEU A 60 9.93 -6.66 -5.60
C LEU A 60 10.79 -7.88 -5.93
N GLY A 61 11.28 -8.54 -4.89
CA GLY A 61 11.85 -9.87 -4.99
C GLY A 61 10.82 -10.96 -5.30
N PRO A 62 11.25 -12.20 -5.56
CA PRO A 62 10.37 -13.32 -5.91
C PRO A 62 9.45 -13.77 -4.75
N GLU A 63 9.81 -13.43 -3.52
CA GLU A 63 9.03 -13.75 -2.31
C GLU A 63 8.39 -12.52 -1.68
N GLU A 64 8.42 -11.40 -2.40
CA GLU A 64 7.90 -10.13 -1.92
C GLU A 64 6.63 -9.78 -2.67
N GLN A 65 5.76 -9.08 -1.96
CA GLN A 65 4.44 -8.74 -2.40
C GLN A 65 4.15 -7.31 -1.97
N LEU A 66 3.63 -6.49 -2.89
CA LEU A 66 3.27 -5.11 -2.61
C LEU A 66 1.78 -5.03 -2.32
N LEU A 67 1.42 -4.59 -1.12
CA LEU A 67 0.06 -4.17 -0.81
C LEU A 67 -0.05 -2.66 -1.03
N ILE A 68 -0.97 -2.25 -1.90
CA ILE A 68 -1.30 -0.86 -2.17
C ILE A 68 -2.66 -0.58 -1.53
N VAL A 69 -2.71 0.45 -0.69
CA VAL A 69 -3.93 0.91 -0.03
C VAL A 69 -4.37 2.23 -0.67
N SER A 70 -5.48 2.19 -1.39
CA SER A 70 -6.10 3.32 -2.07
C SER A 70 -7.22 3.95 -1.23
N ASN A 71 -7.47 5.24 -1.43
CA ASN A 71 -8.61 5.97 -0.87
C ASN A 71 -8.74 5.85 0.67
N GLY A 72 -7.63 5.96 1.40
CA GLY A 72 -7.64 5.94 2.86
C GLY A 72 -8.07 4.61 3.50
N GLY A 73 -8.00 3.49 2.76
CA GLY A 73 -8.28 2.16 3.30
C GLY A 73 -9.39 1.38 2.59
N THR A 74 -10.20 2.02 1.76
CA THR A 74 -11.35 1.38 1.09
C THR A 74 -10.93 0.44 -0.04
N GLY A 75 -9.89 0.82 -0.80
CA GLY A 75 -9.33 -0.01 -1.86
C GLY A 75 -8.05 -0.66 -1.39
N LYS A 76 -7.94 -1.98 -1.48
CA LYS A 76 -6.68 -2.68 -1.29
C LYS A 76 -6.40 -3.50 -2.55
N GLN A 77 -5.19 -3.40 -3.06
CA GLN A 77 -4.73 -4.15 -4.22
C GLN A 77 -3.38 -4.75 -3.92
N VAL A 78 -3.14 -5.94 -4.47
CA VAL A 78 -1.91 -6.68 -4.25
C VAL A 78 -1.21 -6.97 -5.56
N ILE A 79 0.12 -6.84 -5.55
CA ILE A 79 0.98 -7.13 -6.69
C ILE A 79 2.10 -8.06 -6.24
N ASN A 80 2.20 -9.23 -6.88
CA ASN A 80 3.24 -10.23 -6.57
C ASN A 80 4.51 -9.93 -7.37
N GLY A 81 5.68 -10.16 -6.78
CA GLY A 81 6.95 -10.14 -7.50
C GLY A 81 7.17 -11.41 -8.35
N PRO A 82 8.33 -11.54 -9.04
CA PRO A 82 9.43 -10.59 -9.14
C PRO A 82 9.20 -9.58 -10.28
N ALA A 83 9.03 -8.31 -9.94
CA ALA A 83 8.90 -7.25 -10.95
C ALA A 83 9.18 -5.87 -10.34
N SER A 84 9.53 -4.93 -11.21
CA SER A 84 9.67 -3.52 -10.86
C SER A 84 8.43 -2.78 -11.31
N PHE A 85 7.75 -2.12 -10.39
CA PHE A 85 6.54 -1.35 -10.67
C PHE A 85 6.74 0.11 -10.31
N PHE A 86 6.13 0.98 -11.11
CA PHE A 86 6.01 2.39 -10.77
C PHE A 86 4.68 2.58 -10.04
N VAL A 87 4.75 2.90 -8.76
CA VAL A 87 3.57 3.15 -7.92
C VAL A 87 3.57 4.60 -7.50
N ASN A 88 2.38 5.21 -7.46
CA ASN A 88 2.21 6.59 -7.04
C ASN A 88 2.83 6.78 -5.63
N PRO A 89 3.78 7.72 -5.46
CA PRO A 89 4.46 7.94 -4.18
C PRO A 89 3.53 8.49 -3.08
N PHE A 90 2.36 9.04 -3.43
CA PHE A 90 1.38 9.57 -2.48
C PHE A 90 0.35 8.52 -2.01
N THR A 91 0.49 7.26 -2.44
CA THR A 91 -0.38 6.17 -2.01
C THR A 91 0.31 5.31 -0.96
N ASP A 92 -0.44 4.90 0.07
CA ASP A 92 0.06 4.04 1.11
C ASP A 92 0.41 2.66 0.54
N ARG A 93 1.64 2.23 0.79
CA ARG A 93 2.18 0.98 0.27
C ARG A 93 2.94 0.23 1.36
N THR A 94 2.68 -1.06 1.46
CA THR A 94 3.31 -1.94 2.44
C THR A 94 3.87 -3.14 1.72
N VAL A 95 5.18 -3.38 1.85
CA VAL A 95 5.81 -4.60 1.33
C VAL A 95 5.60 -5.71 2.35
N ARG A 96 5.03 -6.83 1.89
CA ARG A 96 4.81 -8.04 2.66
C ARG A 96 5.64 -9.17 2.05
N ARG A 97 6.15 -10.07 2.89
CA ARG A 97 6.86 -11.27 2.43
C ARG A 97 5.88 -12.43 2.37
N SER A 98 5.98 -13.25 1.33
CA SER A 98 5.26 -14.51 1.20
C SER A 98 5.60 -15.45 2.36
N VAL A 99 4.63 -16.26 2.77
CA VAL A 99 4.83 -17.29 3.80
C VAL A 99 5.40 -18.53 3.11
N ARG A 100 6.59 -18.97 3.53
CA ARG A 100 7.21 -20.19 3.01
C ARG A 100 6.58 -21.40 3.69
N MET A 101 5.92 -22.25 2.91
CA MET A 101 5.28 -23.45 3.42
C MET A 101 5.95 -24.70 2.89
N THR A 102 6.27 -25.62 3.79
CA THR A 102 6.77 -26.96 3.41
C THR A 102 5.63 -27.87 2.95
N ALA A 103 5.95 -28.99 2.30
CA ALA A 103 4.95 -29.97 1.85
C ALA A 103 4.14 -30.61 3.00
N LEU A 104 4.66 -30.52 4.23
CA LEU A 104 4.01 -31.01 5.44
C LEU A 104 3.25 -29.93 6.18
N GLN A 105 3.18 -28.70 5.67
CA GLN A 105 2.50 -27.58 6.31
C GLN A 105 1.26 -27.16 5.53
N TYR A 106 0.33 -26.57 6.27
CA TYR A 106 -0.84 -25.90 5.75
C TYR A 106 -1.05 -24.59 6.53
N ALA A 107 -1.72 -23.62 5.92
CA ALA A 107 -1.95 -22.32 6.50
C ALA A 107 -3.45 -22.05 6.59
N LYS A 108 -3.88 -21.50 7.73
CA LYS A 108 -5.24 -21.02 7.93
C LYS A 108 -5.27 -19.54 7.63
N ILE A 109 -6.12 -19.16 6.69
CA ILE A 109 -6.26 -17.79 6.21
C ILE A 109 -7.68 -17.34 6.46
N ARG A 110 -7.81 -16.10 6.91
CA ARG A 110 -9.10 -15.43 7.09
C ARG A 110 -9.15 -14.18 6.21
N ASP A 111 -10.19 -14.09 5.40
CA ASP A 111 -10.52 -12.84 4.73
C ASP A 111 -11.26 -11.91 5.70
N VAL A 112 -10.70 -10.75 5.98
CA VAL A 112 -11.28 -9.74 6.89
C VAL A 112 -12.55 -9.12 6.31
N LYS A 113 -12.66 -9.06 4.98
CA LYS A 113 -13.78 -8.42 4.30
C LYS A 113 -15.03 -9.30 4.28
N SER A 114 -14.87 -10.58 3.90
CA SER A 114 -15.99 -11.54 3.87
C SER A 114 -16.19 -12.27 5.21
N GLY A 115 -15.14 -12.38 6.01
CA GLY A 115 -15.10 -13.24 7.20
C GLY A 115 -14.88 -14.72 6.86
N GLU A 116 -14.70 -15.07 5.59
CA GLU A 116 -14.48 -16.44 5.15
C GLU A 116 -13.10 -16.93 5.59
N ARG A 117 -13.06 -18.18 6.07
CA ARG A 117 -11.82 -18.87 6.41
C ARG A 117 -11.56 -19.97 5.40
N ARG A 118 -10.31 -20.10 4.97
CA ARG A 118 -9.88 -21.15 4.05
C ARG A 118 -8.54 -21.71 4.46
N ILE A 119 -8.24 -22.89 3.92
CA ILE A 119 -6.96 -23.57 4.12
C ILE A 119 -6.24 -23.65 2.80
N GLU A 120 -4.96 -23.26 2.83
CA GLU A 120 -4.04 -23.44 1.71
C GLU A 120 -3.02 -24.53 2.10
N GLU A 121 -2.82 -25.50 1.22
CA GLU A 121 -1.88 -26.60 1.46
C GLU A 121 -0.56 -26.38 0.72
N GLY A 122 0.57 -26.64 1.38
CA GLY A 122 1.90 -26.60 0.75
C GLY A 122 2.21 -27.82 -0.14
N PRO A 123 3.30 -27.81 -0.93
CA PRO A 123 4.45 -26.90 -0.87
C PRO A 123 4.33 -25.68 -1.80
N ALA A 124 4.30 -24.47 -1.24
CA ALA A 124 4.23 -23.23 -2.00
C ALA A 124 4.70 -22.01 -1.21
N HIS A 125 4.98 -20.91 -1.92
CA HIS A 125 5.04 -19.57 -1.35
C HIS A 125 3.62 -19.01 -1.30
N LEU A 126 3.06 -18.93 -0.10
CA LEU A 126 1.71 -18.40 0.08
C LEU A 126 1.75 -16.87 -0.01
N PHE A 127 1.04 -16.36 -1.02
CA PHE A 127 0.78 -14.94 -1.22
C PHE A 127 -0.63 -14.63 -0.69
N LEU A 128 -0.71 -13.70 0.26
CA LEU A 128 -2.00 -13.28 0.83
C LEU A 128 -2.69 -12.31 -0.14
N ASP A 129 -4.00 -12.38 -0.23
CA ASP A 129 -4.79 -11.40 -0.97
C ASP A 129 -4.93 -10.09 -0.16
N ALA A 130 -5.59 -9.10 -0.76
CA ALA A 130 -5.68 -7.74 -0.27
C ALA A 130 -6.28 -7.62 1.15
N TRP A 131 -7.23 -8.49 1.46
CA TRP A 131 -7.98 -8.51 2.72
C TRP A 131 -7.68 -9.73 3.57
N ASP A 132 -6.75 -10.57 3.14
CA ASP A 132 -6.39 -11.76 3.88
C ASP A 132 -5.47 -11.45 5.06
N GLU A 133 -5.73 -12.17 6.15
CA GLU A 133 -4.89 -12.27 7.32
C GLU A 133 -4.51 -13.73 7.56
N LEU A 134 -3.23 -13.95 7.85
CA LEU A 134 -2.72 -15.26 8.25
C LEU A 134 -3.07 -15.48 9.72
N GLU A 135 -3.87 -16.50 10.02
CA GLU A 135 -4.16 -16.89 11.41
C GLU A 135 -3.01 -17.74 11.97
N GLU A 136 -2.73 -18.88 11.34
CA GLU A 136 -1.72 -19.83 11.82
C GLU A 136 -1.16 -20.69 10.69
N VAL A 137 0.09 -21.16 10.88
CA VAL A 137 0.73 -22.16 10.02
C VAL A 137 0.98 -23.41 10.84
N GLU A 138 0.36 -24.51 10.45
CA GLU A 138 0.39 -25.77 11.19
C GLU A 138 0.93 -26.92 10.32
N ASN A 139 1.32 -28.01 10.96
CA ASN A 139 1.74 -29.23 10.26
C ASN A 139 0.53 -30.12 9.96
N LYS A 140 0.49 -30.70 8.77
CA LYS A 140 -0.46 -31.73 8.36
C LYS A 140 -0.39 -32.92 9.31
N ILE A 141 -1.53 -33.53 9.57
CA ILE A 141 -1.60 -34.75 10.38
C ILE A 141 -1.07 -35.90 9.52
N VAL A 142 -0.05 -36.59 10.02
CA VAL A 142 0.56 -37.74 9.36
C VAL A 142 0.13 -39.00 10.10
N LEU A 143 -0.64 -39.86 9.44
CA LEU A 143 -1.07 -41.15 9.96
C LEU A 143 -0.25 -42.26 9.30
N LYS A 144 0.38 -43.11 10.10
CA LYS A 144 1.07 -44.32 9.66
C LYS A 144 0.09 -45.49 9.49
N ALA A 145 0.61 -46.64 9.05
CA ALA A 145 -0.16 -47.88 9.04
C ALA A 145 -0.65 -48.20 10.46
N ARG A 146 -1.92 -48.61 10.58
CA ARG A 146 -2.61 -48.89 11.86
C ARG A 146 -2.78 -47.67 12.76
N GLU A 147 -2.63 -46.46 12.25
CA GLU A 147 -2.98 -45.23 12.97
C GLU A 147 -4.28 -44.64 12.44
N TYR A 148 -5.03 -43.98 13.31
CA TYR A 148 -6.23 -43.24 12.94
C TYR A 148 -6.36 -41.97 13.76
N THR A 149 -7.14 -41.01 13.28
CA THR A 149 -7.55 -39.85 14.08
C THR A 149 -9.04 -39.60 13.93
N ARG A 150 -9.64 -39.05 14.99
CA ARG A 150 -11.04 -38.64 15.01
C ARG A 150 -11.09 -37.15 14.80
N LEU A 151 -11.71 -36.73 13.71
CA LEU A 151 -11.98 -35.33 13.42
C LEU A 151 -13.39 -35.01 13.86
N ILE A 152 -13.54 -33.87 14.52
CA ILE A 152 -14.83 -33.34 14.93
C ILE A 152 -14.96 -31.97 14.27
N ASN A 153 -16.02 -31.79 13.49
CA ASN A 153 -16.38 -30.48 12.96
C ASN A 153 -16.96 -29.63 14.10
N THR A 154 -16.32 -28.50 14.38
CA THR A 154 -16.68 -27.58 15.48
C THR A 154 -18.02 -26.89 15.25
N TYR A 155 -18.44 -26.71 13.99
CA TYR A 155 -19.71 -26.06 13.64
C TYR A 155 -20.90 -27.03 13.69
N THR A 156 -20.74 -28.24 13.13
CA THR A 156 -21.84 -29.21 13.02
C THR A 156 -21.85 -30.29 14.11
N GLY A 157 -20.72 -30.50 14.79
CA GLY A 157 -20.51 -31.63 15.70
C GLY A 157 -20.33 -32.98 14.99
N ALA A 158 -20.32 -33.01 13.65
CA ALA A 158 -20.13 -34.23 12.88
C ALA A 158 -18.75 -34.84 13.15
N LYS A 159 -18.71 -36.15 13.37
CA LYS A 159 -17.48 -36.89 13.62
C LYS A 159 -17.13 -37.75 12.42
N ARG A 160 -15.88 -37.70 11.98
CA ARG A 160 -15.34 -38.61 10.96
C ARG A 160 -14.01 -39.20 11.43
N VAL A 161 -13.72 -40.42 10.97
CA VAL A 161 -12.47 -41.12 11.30
C VAL A 161 -11.63 -41.21 10.04
N MET A 162 -10.39 -40.74 10.14
CA MET A 162 -9.39 -40.89 9.09
C MET A 162 -8.42 -41.99 9.52
N GLN A 163 -8.17 -42.97 8.65
CA GLN A 163 -7.24 -44.07 8.90
C GLN A 163 -6.03 -43.94 7.96
N GLY A 164 -4.84 -44.22 8.48
CA GLY A 164 -3.60 -44.21 7.70
C GLY A 164 -3.41 -45.48 6.83
N PRO A 165 -2.38 -45.49 5.96
CA PRO A 165 -1.31 -44.50 5.86
C PRO A 165 -1.67 -43.31 4.95
N MET A 166 -1.76 -42.10 5.51
CA MET A 166 -2.01 -40.89 4.74
C MET A 166 -1.56 -39.63 5.48
N ARG A 167 -1.38 -38.53 4.74
CA ARG A 167 -1.15 -37.19 5.28
C ARG A 167 -2.26 -36.27 4.77
N PHE A 168 -2.83 -35.46 5.64
CA PHE A 168 -3.89 -34.53 5.25
C PHE A 168 -3.90 -33.30 6.16
N ALA A 169 -4.42 -32.18 5.66
CA ALA A 169 -4.77 -31.04 6.49
C ALA A 169 -6.24 -31.21 6.95
N PRO A 170 -6.56 -30.99 8.24
CA PRO A 170 -7.95 -30.91 8.68
C PRO A 170 -8.65 -29.75 7.96
N ASP A 171 -9.97 -29.82 7.83
CA ASP A 171 -10.75 -28.71 7.29
C ASP A 171 -10.79 -27.51 8.26
N VAL A 172 -11.23 -26.34 7.79
CA VAL A 172 -11.26 -25.06 8.50
C VAL A 172 -11.89 -25.16 9.88
N PHE A 173 -12.97 -25.93 9.99
CA PHE A 173 -13.73 -26.09 11.23
C PHE A 173 -13.46 -27.43 11.93
N GLU A 174 -12.51 -28.23 11.44
CA GLU A 174 -12.22 -29.52 12.01
C GLU A 174 -11.09 -29.48 13.03
N THR A 175 -11.32 -30.19 14.14
CA THR A 175 -10.34 -30.34 15.21
C THR A 175 -10.16 -31.82 15.53
N ALA A 176 -8.93 -32.21 15.87
CA ALA A 176 -8.57 -33.56 16.31
C ALA A 176 -8.31 -33.58 17.84
N PRO A 177 -9.35 -33.62 18.69
CA PRO A 177 -9.17 -33.47 20.14
C PRO A 177 -8.32 -34.58 20.78
N ASP A 178 -8.40 -35.79 20.24
CA ASP A 178 -7.68 -36.95 20.77
C ASP A 178 -6.35 -37.22 20.05
N GLY A 179 -5.99 -36.40 19.06
CA GLY A 179 -4.79 -36.61 18.24
C GLY A 179 -4.78 -37.95 17.50
N ILE A 180 -3.59 -38.54 17.38
CA ILE A 180 -3.35 -39.79 16.66
C ILE A 180 -3.50 -40.97 17.62
N GLN A 181 -4.28 -41.99 17.21
CA GLN A 181 -4.57 -43.20 17.97
C GLN A 181 -4.17 -44.45 17.18
N GLN A 182 -3.93 -45.56 17.90
CA GLN A 182 -3.57 -46.85 17.32
C GLN A 182 -4.81 -47.72 17.10
N ALA A 183 -4.96 -48.27 15.90
CA ALA A 183 -5.99 -49.22 15.50
C ALA A 183 -5.54 -50.66 15.82
N TYR A 184 -6.32 -51.33 16.66
CA TYR A 184 -6.14 -52.74 16.97
C TYR A 184 -7.02 -53.59 16.03
N PRO A 185 -6.47 -54.62 15.37
CA PRO A 185 -7.28 -55.55 14.61
C PRO A 185 -8.16 -56.34 15.58
N MET A 186 -9.46 -56.43 15.29
CA MET A 186 -10.30 -57.41 15.96
C MET A 186 -9.98 -58.78 15.38
N THR A 187 -9.21 -59.59 16.12
CA THR A 187 -9.19 -61.04 15.88
C THR A 187 -10.50 -61.62 16.38
N LEU A 188 -11.37 -62.04 15.45
CA LEU A 188 -12.51 -62.88 15.78
C LEU A 188 -11.96 -64.20 16.34
N GLN A 189 -12.23 -64.47 17.62
CA GLN A 189 -11.95 -65.76 18.27
C GLN A 189 -13.03 -66.78 17.91
#